data_AF-A0A7Y7X7Q1-F1
#
_entry.id   AF-A0A7Y7X7Q1-F1
#
_cell.length_a   1.000
_cell.length_b   1.000
_cell.length_c   1.000
_cell.angle_alpha   90.00
_cell.angle_beta   90.00
_cell.angle_gamma   90.00
#
_symmetry.space_group_name_H-M   'P 1'
#
loop_
_entity.id
_entity.type
_entity.pdbx_description
1 polymer ?
#
loop_
_entity_poly.entity_id
_entity_poly.type
_entity_poly.pdbx_seq_one_letter_code
_entity_poly.pdbx_strand_id
1 'polypeptide(L)' 'MPPRTLTMVIRQPEDPRACQLLLEQVAHVVWLYGGRVTSTEHGDAIALRLKLAEKLPAHEAEQARQELANQFPKRIRQP' A
#
# COMPACT_ATOMS: atom_id res chain seq x y z
N MET A 1 7.64 -21.17 4.69
CA MET A 1 8.45 -20.09 4.06
C MET A 1 7.67 -18.79 4.17
N PRO A 2 8.33 -17.63 4.40
CA PRO A 2 7.65 -16.35 4.37
C PRO A 2 7.04 -16.10 2.98
N PRO A 3 5.89 -15.42 2.89
CA PRO A 3 5.29 -15.07 1.61
C PRO A 3 6.28 -14.22 0.79
N ARG A 4 6.45 -14.56 -0.49
CA ARG A 4 7.25 -13.76 -1.43
C ARG A 4 6.38 -12.62 -1.94
N THR A 5 6.70 -11.39 -1.56
CA THR A 5 5.93 -10.20 -1.92
C THR A 5 6.59 -9.48 -3.10
N LEU A 6 5.78 -8.97 -4.03
CA LEU A 6 6.20 -8.12 -5.14
C LEU A 6 5.53 -6.75 -5.00
N THR A 7 6.30 -5.67 -5.08
CA THR A 7 5.78 -4.30 -5.17
C THR A 7 5.90 -3.80 -6.60
N MET A 8 4.81 -3.27 -7.15
CA MET A 8 4.76 -2.76 -8.52
C MET A 8 4.36 -1.28 -8.50
N VAL A 9 5.05 -0.46 -9.30
CA VAL A 9 4.71 0.94 -9.54
C VAL A 9 4.17 1.06 -10.95
N ILE A 10 2.95 1.55 -11.09
CA ILE A 10 2.26 1.63 -12.38
C ILE A 10 1.80 3.07 -12.57
N ARG A 11 2.14 3.68 -13.73
CA ARG A 11 1.58 4.99 -14.09
C ARG A 11 0.09 4.81 -14.36
N GLN A 12 -0.74 5.50 -13.58
CA GLN A 12 -2.19 5.44 -13.74
C GLN A 12 -2.64 6.33 -14.93
N PRO A 13 -3.68 5.92 -15.67
CA PRO A 13 -4.36 6.78 -16.63
C PRO A 13 -4.95 8.02 -15.93
N GLU A 14 -5.05 9.12 -16.67
CA GLU A 14 -5.68 10.35 -16.17
C GLU A 14 -7.20 10.20 -16.03
N ASP A 15 -7.86 9.42 -16.91
CA ASP A 15 -9.29 9.12 -16.80
C ASP A 15 -9.55 8.17 -15.61
N PRO A 16 -10.43 8.54 -14.66
CA PRO A 16 -10.69 7.74 -13.47
C PRO A 16 -11.26 6.34 -13.76
N ARG A 17 -12.05 6.18 -14.82
CA ARG A 17 -12.64 4.89 -15.20
C ARG A 17 -11.57 3.98 -15.80
N ALA A 18 -10.67 4.54 -16.61
CA ALA A 18 -9.52 3.82 -17.12
C ALA A 18 -8.56 3.39 -15.99
N CYS A 19 -8.39 4.24 -14.97
CA CYS A 19 -7.64 3.88 -13.77
C CYS A 19 -8.26 2.69 -13.02
N GLN A 20 -9.58 2.73 -12.79
CA GLN A 20 -10.28 1.61 -12.15
C GLN A 20 -10.16 0.32 -12.97
N LEU A 21 -10.38 0.39 -14.29
CA LEU A 21 -10.24 -0.76 -15.18
C LEU A 21 -8.83 -1.36 -15.12
N LEU A 22 -7.79 -0.51 -15.12
CA LEU A 22 -6.41 -0.97 -14.98
C LEU A 22 -6.19 -1.73 -13.69
N LEU A 23 -6.70 -1.23 -12.55
CA LEU A 23 -6.58 -1.89 -11.26
C LEU A 23 -7.29 -3.26 -11.26
N GLU A 24 -8.49 -3.34 -11.84
CA GLU A 24 -9.24 -4.58 -11.98
C GLU A 24 -8.48 -5.61 -12.84
N GLN A 25 -7.90 -5.18 -13.96
CA GLN A 25 -7.11 -6.05 -14.84
C GLN A 25 -5.84 -6.56 -14.16
N VAL A 26 -5.11 -5.70 -13.45
CA VAL A 26 -3.90 -6.11 -12.70
C VAL A 26 -4.27 -7.10 -11.61
N ALA A 27 -5.34 -6.84 -10.85
CA ALA A 27 -5.81 -7.77 -9.83
C ALA A 27 -6.21 -9.13 -10.43
N HIS A 28 -6.86 -9.12 -11.59
CA HIS A 28 -7.23 -10.34 -12.30
C HIS A 28 -6.00 -11.15 -12.74
N VAL A 29 -4.99 -10.52 -13.34
CA VAL A 29 -3.75 -11.19 -13.73
C VAL A 29 -3.04 -11.78 -12.51
N VAL A 30 -2.91 -11.01 -11.42
CA VAL A 30 -2.31 -11.52 -10.17
C VAL A 30 -3.05 -12.75 -9.66
N TRP A 31 -4.38 -12.74 -9.72
CA TRP A 31 -5.21 -13.87 -9.29
C TRP A 31 -5.03 -15.12 -10.17
N LEU A 32 -4.88 -14.97 -11.50
CA LEU A 32 -4.65 -16.09 -12.42
C LEU A 32 -3.40 -16.90 -12.07
N TYR A 33 -2.39 -16.26 -11.48
CA TYR A 33 -1.14 -16.91 -11.04
C TYR A 33 -1.14 -17.29 -9.56
N GLY A 34 -2.31 -17.31 -8.89
CA GLY A 34 -2.45 -17.69 -7.49
C GLY A 34 -1.96 -16.63 -6.50
N GLY A 35 -1.67 -15.42 -6.97
CA GLY A 35 -1.33 -14.28 -6.15
C GLY A 35 -2.56 -13.60 -5.55
N ARG A 36 -2.32 -12.59 -4.72
CA ARG A 36 -3.36 -11.71 -4.17
C ARG A 36 -2.83 -10.29 -4.07
N VAL A 37 -3.65 -9.32 -4.49
CA VAL A 37 -3.39 -7.90 -4.20
C VAL A 37 -3.71 -7.65 -2.73
N THR A 38 -2.70 -7.32 -1.94
CA THR A 38 -2.82 -7.09 -0.49
C THR A 38 -3.01 -5.62 -0.13
N SER A 39 -2.61 -4.71 -1.01
CA SER A 39 -2.79 -3.27 -0.86
C SER A 39 -2.79 -2.59 -2.22
N THR A 40 -3.52 -1.48 -2.32
CA THR A 40 -3.44 -0.51 -3.43
C THR A 40 -3.33 0.89 -2.80
N GLU A 41 -2.40 1.69 -3.31
CA GLU A 41 -2.21 3.07 -2.86
C GLU A 41 -2.13 3.98 -4.08
N HIS A 42 -2.78 5.15 -4.03
CA HIS A 42 -2.70 6.15 -5.09
C HIS A 42 -1.39 6.94 -4.99
N GLY A 43 -0.88 7.40 -6.14
CA GLY A 43 0.39 8.13 -6.22
C GLY A 43 0.48 9.32 -5.25
N ASP A 44 -0.60 10.08 -5.09
CA ASP A 44 -0.67 11.21 -4.16
C ASP A 44 -0.55 10.78 -2.69
N ALA A 45 -1.17 9.65 -2.33
CA ALA A 45 -1.07 9.09 -0.99
C ALA A 45 0.35 8.57 -0.69
N ILE A 46 1.00 7.95 -1.68
CA ILE A 46 2.40 7.50 -1.57
C ILE A 46 3.32 8.71 -1.42
N ALA A 47 3.19 9.73 -2.28
CA ALA A 47 4.00 10.94 -2.24
C ALA A 47 3.80 11.72 -0.93
N LEU A 48 2.54 11.82 -0.45
CA LEU A 48 2.23 12.43 0.84
C LEU A 48 2.85 11.65 2.00
N ARG A 49 2.75 10.32 1.99
CA ARG A 49 3.35 9.46 3.03
C ARG A 49 4.87 9.61 3.06
N LEU A 50 5.53 9.63 1.91
CA LEU A 50 6.98 9.84 1.81
C LEU A 50 7.38 11.22 2.31
N LYS A 51 6.69 12.29 1.88
CA LYS A 51 6.94 13.65 2.38
C LYS A 51 6.68 13.80 3.88
N LEU A 52 5.65 13.15 4.42
CA LEU A 52 5.37 13.15 5.84
C LEU A 52 6.46 12.39 6.61
N ALA A 53 6.92 11.25 6.11
CA ALA A 53 8.01 10.49 6.73
C ALA A 53 9.33 11.28 6.77
N GLU A 54 9.60 12.11 5.76
CA GLU A 54 10.78 13.01 5.74
C GLU A 54 10.68 14.17 6.74
N LYS A 55 9.45 14.59 7.08
CA LYS A 55 9.20 15.75 7.94
C LYS A 55 8.88 15.39 9.39
N LEU A 56 8.45 14.17 9.65
CA LEU A 56 8.11 13.75 11.01
C LEU A 56 9.38 13.49 11.82
N PRO A 57 9.50 14.08 13.02
CA PRO A 57 10.48 13.66 14.00
C PRO A 57 10.31 12.17 14.33
N ALA A 58 11.43 11.46 14.47
CA ALA A 58 11.43 10.02 14.70
C ALA A 58 10.58 9.58 15.91
N HIS A 59 10.49 10.42 16.96
CA HIS A 59 9.70 10.14 18.14
C HIS A 59 8.18 10.21 17.89
N GLU A 60 7.71 11.16 17.07
CA GLU A 60 6.29 11.28 16.70
C GLU A 60 5.86 10.13 15.78
N ALA A 61 6.73 9.72 14.86
CA ALA A 61 6.48 8.59 13.97
C ALA A 61 6.35 7.27 14.75
N GLU A 62 7.17 7.08 15.79
CA GLU A 62 7.12 5.86 16.61
C GLU A 62 5.89 5.84 17.53
N GLN A 63 5.50 7.00 18.08
CA GLN A 63 4.26 7.14 18.83
C GLN A 63 3.03 6.82 17.96
N ALA A 64 2.96 7.37 16.74
CA ALA A 64 1.88 7.10 15.81
C ALA A 64 1.79 5.60 15.41
N ARG A 65 2.94 4.92 15.27
CA ARG A 65 2.99 3.46 15.03
C ARG A 65 2.42 2.67 16.21
N GLN A 66 2.75 3.06 17.44
CA GLN A 66 2.22 2.43 18.65
C GLN A 66 0.72 2.64 18.79
N GLU A 67 0.22 3.84 18.53
CA GLU A 67 -1.22 4.13 18.51
C GLU A 67 -1.96 3.30 17.45
N LEU A 68 -1.40 3.17 16.24
CA LEU A 68 -1.96 2.34 15.17
C LEU A 68 -1.95 0.84 15.54
N ALA A 69 -0.89 0.36 16.17
CA ALA A 69 -0.78 -1.02 16.65
C ALA A 69 -1.83 -1.34 17.73
N ASN A 70 -2.12 -0.36 18.60
CA ASN A 70 -3.14 -0.48 19.63
C ASN A 70 -4.57 -0.41 19.06
N GLN A 71 -4.80 0.39 18.01
CA GLN A 71 -6.12 0.47 17.35
C GLN A 71 -6.41 -0.73 16.43
N PHE A 72 -5.39 -1.28 15.76
CA PHE A 72 -5.56 -2.38 14.81
C PHE A 72 -4.63 -3.56 15.12
N PRO A 73 -4.85 -4.25 16.26
CA PRO A 73 -3.97 -5.32 16.73
C PRO A 73 -3.85 -6.52 15.77
N LYS A 74 -4.73 -6.62 14.76
CA LYS A 74 -4.74 -7.69 13.74
C LYS A 74 -4.15 -7.30 12.38
N ARG A 75 -3.81 -6.02 12.12
CA ARG A 75 -3.24 -5.58 10.82
C ARG A 75 -1.73 -5.38 10.84
N ILE A 76 -1.10 -5.23 12.02
CA ILE A 76 0.35 -5.05 12.16
C ILE A 76 0.99 -6.33 12.68
N ARG A 77 0.75 -7.43 11.96
CA ARG A 77 1.60 -8.62 12.02
C ARG A 77 1.70 -9.18 10.63
N GLN A 78 2.53 -8.56 9.80
CA GLN A 78 3.31 -9.34 8.87
C GLN A 78 4.64 -8.61 8.59
N PRO A 79 5.77 -9.34 8.73
CA PRO A 79 7.13 -8.82 8.60
C PRO A 79 7.48 -8.41 7.17
#